data_AF-A0A382INQ9-F1
#
_entry.id   AF-A0A382INQ9-F1
#
_cell.length_a   1.000
_cell.length_b   1.000
_cell.length_c   1.000
_cell.angle_alpha   90.00
_cell.angle_beta   90.00
_cell.angle_gamma   90.00
#
_symmetry.space_group_name_H-M   'P 1'
#
loop_
_entity.id
_entity.type
_entity.pdbx_description
1 polymer ?
#
loop_
_entity_poly.entity_id
_entity_poly.type
_entity_poly.pdbx_seq_one_letter_code
_entity_poly.pdbx_strand_id
1 'polypeptide(L)'
;VWNRDQVGEIRNLGFEVSGLEPALEMRRLANAANPGVDIRDGSITALPYDDGTFNVVLALEVLRYLPAVDNETAWREMLRVLRPGGTTIVTMVNRWPIDGTGCTNDSRPEGPQGAPSLSGPTVSS
;
A
#
# COMPACT_ATOMS: atom_id res chain seq x y z
N VAL A 1 3.29 13.60 -8.64
CA VAL A 1 1.97 12.94 -8.87
C VAL A 1 1.84 11.80 -7.86
N TRP A 2 1.49 12.10 -6.61
CA TRP A 2 1.20 11.13 -5.53
C TRP A 2 0.55 11.92 -4.39
N ASN A 3 -0.67 12.43 -4.62
CA ASN A 3 -1.47 13.12 -3.62
C ASN A 3 -2.94 13.02 -4.04
N ARG A 4 -3.55 11.84 -3.87
CA ARG A 4 -5.00 11.66 -4.00
C ARG A 4 -5.53 11.08 -2.70
N ASP A 5 -6.58 11.73 -2.20
CA ASP A 5 -7.33 11.31 -1.03
C ASP A 5 -8.18 10.07 -1.38
N GLN A 6 -7.55 8.90 -1.32
CA GLN A 6 -8.18 7.62 -1.67
C GLN A 6 -9.44 7.36 -0.83
N VAL A 7 -9.39 7.67 0.46
CA VAL A 7 -10.52 7.45 1.37
C VAL A 7 -11.67 8.38 1.02
N GLY A 8 -11.41 9.66 0.77
CA GLY A 8 -12.42 10.60 0.29
C GLY A 8 -13.05 10.18 -1.03
N GLU A 9 -12.25 9.73 -2.00
CA GLU A 9 -12.75 9.21 -3.28
C GLU A 9 -13.67 7.99 -3.08
N ILE A 10 -13.29 7.03 -2.23
CA ILE A 10 -14.11 5.84 -1.93
C ILE A 10 -15.41 6.24 -1.22
N ARG A 11 -15.36 7.19 -0.27
CA ARG A 11 -16.56 7.69 0.41
C ARG A 11 -17.50 8.43 -0.53
N ASN A 12 -16.97 9.19 -1.49
CA ASN A 12 -17.77 9.88 -2.52
C ASN A 12 -18.50 8.91 -3.45
N LEU A 13 -18.02 7.67 -3.58
CA LEU A 13 -18.72 6.58 -4.27
C LEU A 13 -19.83 5.94 -3.41
N GLY A 14 -20.02 6.40 -2.16
CA GLY A 14 -21.07 5.93 -1.25
C GLY A 14 -20.66 4.76 -0.36
N PHE A 15 -19.38 4.39 -0.33
CA PHE A 15 -18.90 3.34 0.56
C PHE A 15 -18.64 3.86 1.97
N GLU A 16 -18.98 3.04 2.96
CA GLU A 16 -18.45 3.17 4.31
C GLU A 16 -17.04 2.57 4.34
N VAL A 17 -16.11 3.26 5.01
CA VAL A 17 -14.68 2.92 4.99
C VAL A 17 -14.18 2.67 6.40
N SER A 18 -13.42 1.59 6.56
CA SER A 18 -12.55 1.34 7.72
C SER A 18 -11.12 1.15 7.22
N GLY A 19 -10.13 1.48 8.04
CA GLY A 19 -8.72 1.39 7.70
C GLY A 19 -7.92 0.56 8.69
N LEU A 20 -6.77 0.05 8.24
CA LEU A 20 -5.79 -0.64 9.08
C LEU A 20 -4.40 -0.15 8.71
N GLU A 21 -3.63 0.31 9.69
CA GLU A 21 -2.27 0.80 9.47
C GLU A 21 -1.42 0.47 10.70
N PRO A 22 -0.43 -0.43 10.62
CA PRO A 22 0.39 -0.82 11.78
C PRO A 22 1.38 0.27 12.22
N ALA A 23 1.87 1.12 11.32
CA ALA A 23 2.84 2.15 11.66
C ALA A 23 2.15 3.33 12.36
N LEU A 24 2.44 3.52 13.66
CA LEU A 24 1.79 4.53 14.50
C LEU A 24 1.76 5.93 13.87
N GLU A 25 2.86 6.37 13.28
CA GLU A 25 2.93 7.72 12.73
C GLU A 25 2.10 7.87 11.44
N MET A 26 2.13 6.86 10.57
CA MET A 26 1.28 6.83 9.37
C MET A 26 -0.19 6.76 9.76
N ARG A 27 -0.52 5.95 10.77
CA ARG A 27 -1.89 5.84 11.32
C ARG A 27 -2.39 7.16 11.89
N ARG A 28 -1.54 7.94 12.57
CA ARG A 28 -1.90 9.28 13.08
C ARG A 28 -2.22 10.24 11.95
N LEU A 29 -1.37 10.29 10.93
CA LEU A 29 -1.59 11.14 9.76
C LEU A 29 -2.88 10.73 9.02
N ALA A 30 -3.11 9.43 8.84
CA ALA A 30 -4.31 8.92 8.20
C ALA A 30 -5.58 9.29 8.99
N ASN A 31 -5.57 9.14 10.31
CA ASN A 31 -6.70 9.54 11.17
C ASN A 31 -6.96 11.05 11.12
N ALA A 32 -5.90 11.87 11.16
CA ALA A 32 -6.03 13.32 11.07
C ALA A 32 -6.59 13.79 9.73
N ALA A 33 -6.20 13.12 8.63
CA ALA A 33 -6.71 13.41 7.29
C ALA A 33 -8.14 12.91 7.04
N ASN A 34 -8.59 11.88 7.76
CA ASN A 34 -9.86 11.20 7.53
C ASN A 34 -10.77 11.21 8.76
N PRO A 35 -11.23 12.38 9.21
CA PRO A 35 -12.10 12.47 10.38
C PRO A 35 -13.39 11.66 10.18
N GLY A 36 -13.73 10.85 11.19
CA GLY A 36 -14.91 9.98 11.19
C GLY A 36 -14.72 8.63 10.49
N VAL A 37 -13.51 8.30 10.04
CA VAL A 37 -13.16 6.96 9.54
C VAL A 37 -12.46 6.18 10.65
N ASP A 38 -12.88 4.94 10.89
CA ASP A 38 -12.26 4.07 11.89
C ASP A 38 -10.99 3.44 11.31
N ILE A 39 -9.82 4.03 11.61
CA ILE A 39 -8.51 3.54 11.18
C ILE A 39 -7.76 2.95 12.38
N ARG A 40 -7.67 1.63 12.42
CA ARG A 40 -7.16 0.85 13.56
C ARG A 40 -5.70 0.47 13.42
N ASP A 41 -5.09 0.18 14.57
CA ASP A 41 -3.85 -0.59 14.62
C ASP A 41 -4.10 -2.05 14.26
N GLY A 42 -3.14 -2.68 13.59
CA GLY A 42 -3.14 -4.11 13.36
C GLY A 42 -2.39 -4.55 12.12
N SER A 43 -2.27 -5.86 11.97
CA SER A 43 -1.64 -6.51 10.83
C SER A 43 -2.69 -7.15 9.93
N ILE A 44 -2.44 -7.17 8.63
CA ILE A 44 -3.27 -7.91 7.67
C ILE A 44 -3.29 -9.43 7.95
N THR A 45 -2.34 -9.94 8.72
CA THR A 45 -2.29 -11.34 9.17
C THR A 45 -3.13 -11.64 10.41
N ALA A 46 -3.75 -10.62 11.01
CA ALA A 46 -4.66 -10.73 12.15
C ALA A 46 -5.60 -9.52 12.16
N LEU A 47 -6.63 -9.58 11.33
CA LEU A 47 -7.54 -8.45 11.11
C LEU A 47 -8.49 -8.29 12.31
N PRO A 48 -8.60 -7.09 12.90
CA PRO A 48 -9.42 -6.82 14.08
C PRO A 48 -10.90 -6.61 13.71
N TYR A 49 -11.44 -7.50 12.89
CA TYR A 49 -12.80 -7.46 12.37
C TYR A 49 -13.42 -8.86 12.40
N ASP A 50 -14.74 -8.91 12.56
CA ASP A 50 -15.49 -10.15 12.57
C ASP A 50 -15.58 -10.77 11.16
N ASP A 51 -15.90 -12.05 11.10
CA ASP A 51 -16.14 -12.77 9.84
C ASP A 51 -17.30 -12.12 9.06
N GLY A 52 -17.16 -11.99 7.74
CA GLY A 52 -18.24 -11.42 6.92
C GLY A 52 -18.57 -9.95 7.21
N THR A 53 -17.60 -9.17 7.67
CA THR A 53 -17.79 -7.73 7.94
C THR A 53 -17.89 -6.92 6.66
N PHE A 54 -17.02 -7.17 5.67
CA PHE A 54 -16.85 -6.29 4.50
C PHE A 54 -17.42 -6.88 3.21
N ASN A 55 -17.90 -6.00 2.33
CA ASN A 55 -18.21 -6.36 0.94
C ASN A 55 -16.95 -6.31 0.05
N VAL A 56 -16.00 -5.43 0.39
CA VAL A 56 -14.77 -5.21 -0.36
C VAL A 56 -13.59 -5.06 0.60
N VAL A 57 -12.48 -5.71 0.30
CA VAL A 57 -11.18 -5.52 0.98
C VAL A 57 -10.17 -4.97 -0.04
N LEU A 58 -9.51 -3.87 0.30
CA LEU A 58 -8.46 -3.27 -0.52
C LEU A 58 -7.11 -3.45 0.18
N ALA A 59 -6.15 -4.10 -0.49
CA ALA A 59 -4.78 -4.24 -0.01
C ALA A 59 -3.80 -3.77 -1.11
N LEU A 60 -3.62 -2.46 -1.20
CA LEU A 60 -2.78 -1.83 -2.23
C LEU A 60 -1.34 -1.71 -1.71
N GLU A 61 -0.40 -2.35 -2.39
CA GLU A 61 1.02 -2.42 -2.04
C GLU A 61 1.27 -2.97 -0.62
N VAL A 62 0.41 -3.85 -0.09
CA VAL A 62 0.56 -4.36 1.29
C VAL A 62 1.40 -5.64 1.33
N LEU A 63 0.99 -6.67 0.59
CA LEU A 63 1.52 -8.04 0.74
C LEU A 63 3.04 -8.15 0.46
N ARG A 64 3.58 -7.27 -0.36
CA ARG A 64 5.01 -7.24 -0.70
C ARG A 64 5.94 -6.96 0.48
N TYR A 65 5.42 -6.38 1.56
CA TYR A 65 6.17 -6.07 2.77
C TYR A 65 6.12 -7.20 3.81
N LEU A 66 5.29 -8.22 3.58
CA LEU A 66 5.21 -9.37 4.46
C LEU A 66 6.32 -10.38 4.16
N PRO A 67 6.81 -11.11 5.18
CA PRO A 67 7.52 -12.36 4.96
C PRO A 67 6.69 -13.30 4.06
N ALA A 68 7.37 -14.04 3.18
CA ALA A 68 6.68 -14.92 2.24
C ALA A 68 5.73 -15.92 2.93
N VAL A 69 6.13 -16.39 4.12
CA VAL A 69 5.39 -17.36 4.95
C VAL A 69 4.05 -16.82 5.45
N ASP A 70 3.91 -15.50 5.54
CA ASP A 70 2.76 -14.84 6.13
C ASP A 70 1.69 -14.48 5.10
N ASN A 71 2.01 -14.57 3.80
CA ASN A 71 1.06 -14.25 2.74
C ASN A 71 -0.19 -15.14 2.77
N GLU A 72 -0.04 -16.44 3.04
CA GLU A 72 -1.19 -17.34 3.13
C GLU A 72 -2.13 -16.93 4.29
N THR A 73 -1.56 -16.57 5.44
CA THR A 73 -2.33 -16.08 6.59
C THR A 73 -3.04 -14.77 6.26
N ALA A 74 -2.36 -13.83 5.61
CA ALA A 74 -2.96 -12.57 5.17
C ALA A 74 -4.13 -12.80 4.20
N TRP A 75 -3.97 -13.71 3.23
CA TRP A 75 -5.06 -14.10 2.33
C TRP A 75 -6.25 -14.70 3.08
N ARG A 76 -5.97 -15.60 4.04
CA ARG A 76 -7.02 -16.23 4.85
C ARG A 76 -7.81 -15.19 5.65
N GLU A 77 -7.13 -14.23 6.27
CA GLU A 77 -7.77 -13.16 7.02
C GLU A 77 -8.60 -12.23 6.12
N MET A 78 -8.06 -11.80 4.97
CA MET A 78 -8.83 -10.99 4.02
C MET A 78 -10.10 -11.71 3.54
N LEU A 79 -10.01 -13.01 3.25
CA LEU A 79 -11.17 -13.80 2.85
C LEU A 79 -12.16 -14.04 4.01
N ARG A 80 -11.66 -14.21 5.25
CA ARG A 80 -12.49 -14.40 6.44
C ARG A 80 -13.38 -13.20 6.71
N VAL A 81 -12.83 -11.99 6.62
CA VAL A 81 -13.60 -10.76 6.90
C VAL A 81 -14.53 -10.37 5.75
N LEU A 82 -14.42 -11.01 4.58
CA LEU A 82 -15.34 -10.78 3.46
C LEU A 82 -16.65 -11.55 3.65
N ARG A 83 -17.77 -10.89 3.31
CA ARG A 83 -19.07 -11.55 3.17
C ARG A 83 -19.03 -12.58 2.03
N PRO A 84 -19.90 -13.60 2.05
CA PRO A 84 -20.10 -14.44 0.88
C PRO A 84 -20.41 -13.58 -0.37
N GLY A 85 -19.62 -13.76 -1.43
CA GLY A 85 -19.72 -12.94 -2.66
C GLY A 85 -18.99 -11.60 -2.61
N GLY A 86 -18.30 -11.28 -1.50
CA GLY A 86 -17.43 -10.12 -1.38
C GLY A 86 -16.19 -10.21 -2.27
N THR A 87 -15.53 -9.07 -2.49
CA THR A 87 -14.39 -8.95 -3.40
C THR A 87 -13.14 -8.45 -2.70
N THR A 88 -11.99 -9.02 -3.02
CA THR A 88 -10.69 -8.48 -2.63
C THR A 88 -9.99 -7.87 -3.83
N ILE A 89 -9.39 -6.69 -3.67
CA ILE A 89 -8.56 -6.04 -4.69
C ILE A 89 -7.19 -5.82 -4.08
N VAL A 90 -6.18 -6.39 -4.73
CA VAL A 90 -4.80 -6.39 -4.25
C VAL A 90 -3.90 -5.93 -5.38
N THR A 91 -2.91 -5.09 -5.07
CA THR A 91 -1.80 -4.84 -5.98
C THR A 91 -0.58 -5.60 -5.52
N MET A 92 0.12 -6.19 -6.48
CA MET A 92 1.42 -6.81 -6.28
C MET A 92 2.35 -6.30 -7.35
N VAL A 93 3.61 -6.11 -6.97
CA VAL A 93 4.67 -5.93 -7.95
C VAL A 93 5.11 -7.28 -8.49
N ASN A 94 5.40 -7.30 -9.79
CA ASN A 94 6.02 -8.46 -10.41
C ASN A 94 7.39 -8.72 -9.78
N ARG A 95 7.80 -10.00 -9.78
CA ARG A 95 9.12 -10.43 -9.30
C ARG A 95 10.27 -9.64 -9.93
N TRP A 96 10.08 -9.19 -11.16
CA TRP A 96 10.99 -8.34 -11.91
C TRP A 96 10.30 -6.99 -12.17
N PRO A 97 10.41 -6.02 -11.26
CA PRO A 97 9.80 -4.71 -11.43
C PRO A 97 10.52 -3.95 -12.54
N ILE A 98 9.86 -3.78 -13.69
CA ILE A 98 10.41 -3.07 -14.86
C ILE A 98 10.25 -1.54 -14.72
N ASP A 99 9.38 -1.11 -13.81
CA ASP A 99 9.11 0.29 -13.45
C ASP A 99 10.26 0.98 -12.69
N GLY A 100 11.21 0.20 -12.15
CA GLY A 100 12.44 0.70 -11.52
C GLY A 100 13.71 0.55 -12.37
N THR A 101 13.66 -0.23 -13.46
CA THR A 101 14.82 -0.44 -14.35
C THR A 101 14.76 0.54 -15.50
N GLY A 102 15.58 1.59 -15.45
CA GLY A 102 15.84 2.40 -16.64
C GLY A 102 16.48 1.51 -17.72
N CYS A 103 15.84 1.41 -18.90
CA CYS A 103 16.52 0.92 -20.08
C CYS A 103 17.52 1.99 -20.55
N THR A 104 18.70 2.04 -19.95
CA THR A 104 19.77 2.90 -20.45
C THR A 104 20.50 2.18 -21.58
N ASN A 105 20.42 2.71 -22.80
CA ASN A 105 21.41 2.42 -23.83
C ASN A 105 22.65 3.31 -23.57
N ASP A 106 23.23 3.24 -22.37
CA ASP A 106 24.48 3.91 -22.09
C ASP A 106 25.63 2.96 -22.45
N SER A 107 26.27 3.24 -23.58
CA SER A 107 27.40 2.47 -24.10
C SER A 107 28.74 2.90 -23.50
N ARG A 108 28.74 3.64 -22.38
CA ARG A 108 29.99 4.00 -21.69
C ARG A 108 30.53 2.82 -20.87
N PRO A 109 31.82 2.48 -20.99
CA PRO A 109 32.43 1.42 -20.19
C PRO A 109 32.45 1.83 -18.71
N GLU A 110 32.15 0.88 -17.82
CA GLU A 110 32.11 1.11 -16.37
C GLU A 110 33.46 1.62 -15.86
N GLY A 111 33.47 2.83 -15.29
CA GLY A 111 34.58 3.36 -14.49
C GLY A 111 34.50 2.86 -13.04
N PRO A 112 35.61 2.87 -12.29
CA PRO A 112 35.68 2.17 -11.02
C PRO A 112 34.78 2.79 -9.95
N GLN A 113 34.08 1.92 -9.23
CA GLN A 113 33.13 2.25 -8.16
C GLN A 113 33.81 3.01 -7.02
N GLY A 114 33.44 4.30 -6.87
CA GLY A 114 33.86 5.18 -5.78
C GLY A 114 32.92 6.39 -5.70
N ALA A 115 32.07 6.40 -4.68
CA ALA A 115 30.99 7.35 -4.38
C ALA A 115 31.47 8.81 -4.09
N PRO A 116 30.61 9.78 -3.65
CA PRO A 116 29.21 10.12 -3.98
C PRO A 116 29.02 11.62 -4.34
N SER A 117 27.84 12.04 -4.82
CA SER A 117 26.95 12.98 -4.06
C SER A 117 25.83 13.60 -4.90
N LEU A 118 24.77 13.89 -4.17
CA LEU A 118 23.48 14.47 -4.54
C LEU A 118 23.62 15.91 -5.06
N SER A 119 22.85 16.26 -6.08
CA SER A 119 22.35 17.63 -6.27
C SER A 119 20.95 17.57 -6.86
N GLY A 120 19.95 17.98 -6.06
CA GLY A 120 18.57 18.17 -6.52
C GLY A 120 18.47 19.29 -7.56
N PRO A 121 17.32 19.43 -8.25
CA PRO A 121 17.19 20.41 -9.32
C PRO A 121 17.09 21.82 -8.74
N THR A 122 18.01 22.68 -9.16
CA THR A 122 17.92 24.13 -9.05
C THR A 122 16.80 24.63 -9.96
N VAL A 123 15.81 25.32 -9.41
CA VAL A 123 14.85 26.09 -10.21
C VAL A 123 15.46 27.46 -10.48
N SER A 124 15.53 27.87 -11.74
CA SER A 124 15.76 29.27 -12.13
C SER A 124 14.78 29.68 -13.20
N SER A 125 14.00 30.71 -12.84
CA SER A 125 13.38 31.79 -13.64
C SER A 125 12.53 31.42 -14.85
#